data_AF-A0A484DJ56-F1
#
_entry.id   AF-A0A484DJ56-F1
#
_cell.length_a   1.000
_cell.length_b   1.000
_cell.length_c   1.000
_cell.angle_alpha   90.00
_cell.angle_beta   90.00
_cell.angle_gamma   90.00
#
_symmetry.space_group_name_H-M   'P 1'
#
loop_
_entity.id
_entity.type
_entity.pdbx_description
1 polymer ?
#
loop_
_entity_poly.entity_id
_entity_poly.type
_entity_poly.pdbx_seq_one_letter_code
_entity_poly.pdbx_strand_id
1 'polypeptide(L)'
;MSVSLSLPVHQWGTEEVGAWLDFLCLSEYKDIFIGHDVRGAELIHLERRDLKDLGVTKVGHIKRILQGIREINRNSSASEA
;
A
#
# COMPACT_ATOMS: atom_id res chain seq x y z
N MET A 1 12.45 -0.63 15.03
CA MET A 1 11.09 -0.26 15.47
C MET A 1 10.12 -1.13 14.70
N SER A 2 9.24 -1.86 15.38
CA SER A 2 8.25 -2.71 14.71
C SER A 2 7.04 -1.84 14.37
N VAL A 3 6.86 -1.51 13.09
CA VAL A 3 5.67 -0.80 12.61
C VAL A 3 4.49 -1.75 12.75
N SER A 4 3.51 -1.36 13.56
CA SER A 4 2.36 -2.20 13.85
C SER A 4 1.26 -1.93 12.81
N LEU A 5 1.08 -2.87 11.87
CA LEU A 5 -0.01 -2.86 10.86
C LEU A 5 -1.39 -3.16 11.48
N SER A 6 -1.56 -2.94 12.78
CA SER A 6 -2.81 -3.15 13.52
C SER A 6 -3.79 -1.98 13.40
N LEU A 7 -3.34 -0.84 12.89
CA LEU A 7 -4.20 0.32 12.63
C LEU A 7 -5.08 0.07 11.40
N PRO A 8 -6.31 0.60 11.37
CA PRO A 8 -7.11 0.63 10.16
C PRO A 8 -6.34 1.28 9.00
N VAL A 9 -6.48 0.76 7.78
CA VAL A 9 -5.70 1.22 6.62
C VAL A 9 -5.87 2.73 6.37
N HIS A 10 -7.05 3.29 6.61
CA HIS A 10 -7.30 4.72 6.44
C HIS A 10 -6.48 5.62 7.40
N GLN A 11 -5.87 5.05 8.45
CA GLN A 11 -5.03 5.75 9.43
C GLN A 11 -3.54 5.53 9.20
N TRP A 12 -3.14 4.73 8.21
CA TRP A 12 -1.74 4.48 7.92
C TRP A 12 -1.03 5.73 7.42
N GLY A 13 0.12 6.04 8.03
CA GLY A 13 1.08 6.99 7.49
C GLY A 13 1.98 6.35 6.44
N THR A 14 3.00 7.09 6.02
CA THR A 14 3.98 6.61 5.03
C THR A 14 4.82 5.44 5.54
N GLU A 15 5.03 5.33 6.86
CA GLU A 15 5.78 4.22 7.48
C GLU A 15 5.01 2.90 7.38
N GLU A 16 3.72 2.89 7.71
CA GLU A 16 2.86 1.71 7.58
C GLU A 16 2.70 1.27 6.12
N VAL A 17 2.55 2.23 5.19
CA VAL A 17 2.54 1.94 3.75
C VAL A 17 3.88 1.31 3.31
N GLY A 18 4.99 1.82 3.83
CA GLY A 18 6.31 1.24 3.59
C GLY A 18 6.46 -0.19 4.12
N ALA A 19 5.98 -0.45 5.33
CA ALA A 19 5.97 -1.79 5.93
C ALA A 19 5.06 -2.76 5.16
N TRP A 20 3.93 -2.28 4.64
CA TRP A 20 3.06 -3.05 3.76
C TRP A 20 3.75 -3.41 2.43
N LEU A 21 4.49 -2.47 1.83
CA LEU A 21 5.31 -2.77 0.65
C LEU A 21 6.40 -3.80 0.94
N ASP A 22 7.05 -3.75 2.12
CA ASP A 22 8.00 -4.78 2.55
C ASP A 22 7.34 -6.16 2.64
N PHE A 23 6.14 -6.25 3.23
CA PHE A 23 5.37 -7.50 3.32
C PHE A 23 5.05 -8.09 1.94
N LEU A 24 4.83 -7.26 0.92
CA LEU A 24 4.60 -7.69 -0.46
C LEU A 24 5.90 -8.02 -1.22
N CYS A 25 7.06 -7.95 -0.58
CA CYS A 25 8.38 -8.03 -1.21
C CYS A 25 8.57 -6.98 -2.32
N LEU A 26 8.12 -5.75 -2.05
CA LEU A 26 8.13 -4.60 -2.96
C LEU A 26 8.82 -3.37 -2.34
N SER A 27 9.79 -3.62 -1.47
CA SER A 27 10.57 -2.60 -0.76
C SER A 27 11.25 -1.58 -1.71
N GLU A 28 11.49 -1.96 -2.98
CA GLU A 28 12.06 -1.08 -4.01
C GLU A 28 11.20 0.16 -4.31
N TYR A 29 9.91 0.17 -3.95
CA TYR A 29 9.01 1.31 -4.17
C TYR A 29 8.80 2.19 -2.94
N LYS A 30 9.40 1.87 -1.80
CA LYS A 30 9.17 2.61 -0.55
C LYS A 30 9.54 4.08 -0.67
N ASP A 31 10.73 4.37 -1.18
CA ASP A 31 11.21 5.76 -1.30
C ASP A 31 10.31 6.59 -2.21
N ILE A 32 9.79 5.98 -3.29
CA ILE A 32 8.84 6.62 -4.19
C ILE A 32 7.50 6.89 -3.48
N PHE A 33 6.94 5.90 -2.79
CA PHE A 33 5.66 6.07 -2.09
C PHE A 33 5.79 7.09 -0.94
N ILE A 34 6.89 7.06 -0.20
CA ILE A 34 7.19 8.03 0.88
C ILE A 34 7.39 9.43 0.28
N GLY A 35 8.18 9.55 -0.79
CA GLY A 35 8.48 10.84 -1.44
C GLY A 35 7.23 11.50 -2.05
N HIS A 36 6.23 10.71 -2.40
CA HIS A 36 4.92 11.18 -2.88
C HIS A 36 3.87 11.32 -1.75
N ASP A 37 4.24 11.15 -0.49
CA ASP A 37 3.34 11.14 0.68
C ASP A 37 2.14 10.19 0.51
N VAL A 38 2.36 9.01 -0.09
CA VAL A 38 1.32 7.99 -0.26
C VAL A 38 1.01 7.38 1.10
N ARG A 39 -0.15 7.74 1.64
CA ARG A 39 -0.71 7.23 2.90
C ARG A 39 -1.78 6.18 2.64
N GLY A 40 -2.23 5.49 3.69
CA GLY A 40 -3.19 4.41 3.51
C GLY A 40 -4.55 4.85 2.93
N ALA A 41 -5.01 6.07 3.23
CA ALA A 41 -6.20 6.65 2.62
C ALA A 41 -6.09 6.82 1.09
N GLU A 42 -4.90 7.16 0.58
CA GLU A 42 -4.64 7.24 -0.86
C GLU A 42 -4.36 5.87 -1.46
N LEU A 43 -3.61 5.03 -0.73
CA LEU A 43 -3.20 3.69 -1.15
C LEU A 43 -4.39 2.84 -1.58
N ILE A 44 -5.49 2.86 -0.82
CA ILE A 44 -6.67 2.03 -1.09
C ILE A 44 -7.44 2.43 -2.35
N HIS A 45 -7.16 3.62 -2.89
CA HIS A 45 -7.77 4.15 -4.11
C HIS A 45 -6.85 4.09 -5.32
N LEU A 46 -5.58 3.68 -5.17
CA LEU A 46 -4.64 3.61 -6.29
C LEU A 46 -5.10 2.63 -7.36
N GLU A 47 -5.21 3.11 -8.59
CA GLU A 47 -5.46 2.31 -9.76
C GLU A 47 -4.17 2.02 -10.52
N ARG A 48 -4.29 1.17 -11.55
CA ARG A 48 -3.17 0.84 -12.43
C ARG A 48 -2.51 2.09 -13.03
N ARG A 49 -3.27 3.14 -13.32
CA ARG A 49 -2.74 4.37 -13.91
C ARG A 49 -1.87 5.11 -12.89
N ASP A 50 -2.35 5.30 -11.68
CA ASP A 50 -1.61 6.00 -10.61
C ASP A 50 -0.30 5.28 -10.28
N LEU A 51 -0.33 3.94 -10.23
CA LEU A 51 0.88 3.15 -10.02
C LEU A 51 1.93 3.37 -11.13
N LYS A 52 1.51 3.52 -12.38
CA LYS A 52 2.42 3.85 -13.47
C LYS A 52 2.96 5.28 -13.33
N ASP A 53 2.11 6.22 -12.94
CA ASP A 53 2.47 7.62 -12.77
C ASP A 53 3.45 7.81 -11.58
N LEU A 54 3.36 6.95 -10.55
CA LEU A 54 4.35 6.82 -9.47
C LEU A 54 5.66 6.13 -9.92
N GLY A 55 5.71 5.49 -11.10
CA GLY A 55 6.91 4.80 -11.60
C GLY A 55 6.93 3.27 -11.39
N VAL A 56 5.83 2.68 -10.92
CA VAL A 56 5.65 1.21 -10.89
C VAL A 56 5.30 0.71 -12.29
N THR A 57 6.30 0.31 -13.06
CA THR A 57 6.13 -0.09 -14.47
C THR A 57 6.04 -1.60 -14.70
N LYS A 58 6.59 -2.41 -13.78
CA LYS A 58 6.61 -3.88 -13.87
C LYS A 58 5.19 -4.44 -13.69
N VAL A 59 4.65 -5.12 -14.72
CA VAL A 59 3.27 -5.66 -14.71
C VAL A 59 3.00 -6.58 -13.52
N GLY A 60 3.96 -7.45 -13.17
CA GLY A 60 3.83 -8.33 -12.01
C GLY A 60 3.71 -7.57 -10.69
N HIS A 61 4.40 -6.44 -10.56
CA HIS A 61 4.39 -5.63 -9.34
C HIS A 61 3.08 -4.85 -9.23
N ILE A 62 2.62 -4.25 -10.34
CA ILE A 62 1.30 -3.61 -10.42
C ILE A 62 0.21 -4.60 -9.97
N LYS A 63 0.22 -5.83 -10.50
CA LYS A 63 -0.76 -6.86 -10.11
C LYS A 63 -0.70 -7.19 -8.63
N ARG A 64 0.50 -7.32 -8.05
CA ARG A 64 0.70 -7.64 -6.63
C ARG A 64 0.21 -6.52 -5.71
N ILE A 65 0.50 -5.26 -6.04
CA ILE A 65 0.03 -4.09 -5.28
C ILE A 65 -1.51 -4.01 -5.33
N LEU A 66 -2.11 -4.08 -6.53
CA LEU A 66 -3.57 -4.03 -6.67
C LEU A 66 -4.28 -5.21 -6.02
N GLN A 67 -3.64 -6.38 -5.96
CA GLN A 67 -4.15 -7.50 -5.19
C GLN A 67 -4.05 -7.23 -3.68
N GLY A 68 -2.89 -6.79 -3.19
CA GLY A 68 -2.70 -6.47 -1.77
C GLY A 68 -3.68 -5.40 -1.28
N ILE A 69 -3.98 -4.38 -2.09
CA ILE A 69 -4.99 -3.35 -1.78
C ILE A 69 -6.38 -3.97 -1.57
N ARG A 70 -6.78 -4.91 -2.45
CA ARG A 70 -8.07 -5.61 -2.31
C ARG A 70 -8.13 -6.46 -1.04
N GLU A 71 -7.02 -7.09 -0.67
CA GLU A 71 -6.93 -7.91 0.54
C GLU A 71 -7.02 -7.07 1.82
N ILE A 72 -6.31 -5.95 1.90
CA ILE A 72 -6.37 -5.08 3.09
C ILE A 72 -7.71 -4.34 3.25
N ASN A 73 -8.39 -4.01 2.14
CA ASN A 73 -9.75 -3.46 2.18
C ASN A 73 -10.77 -4.48 2.71
N ARG A 74 -10.60 -5.75 2.34
CA ARG A 74 -11.45 -6.84 2.85
C ARG A 74 -11.26 -7.04 4.34
N ASN A 75 -10.01 -6.97 4.81
CA ASN A 75 -9.70 -7.14 6.23
C ASN A 75 -10.17 -5.94 7.08
N SER A 76 -10.13 -4.70 6.56
CA SER A 76 -10.68 -3.54 7.27
C SER A 76 -12.20 -3.65 7.47
N SER A 77 -12.91 -4.28 6.52
CA SER A 77 -14.36 -4.51 6.62
C SER A 77 -14.73 -5.66 7.57
N ALA A 78 -13.80 -6.58 7.83
CA ALA A 78 -14.02 -7.72 8.73
C ALA A 78 -13.84 -7.37 10.21
N SER A 79 -13.17 -6.27 10.53
CA SER A 79 -12.99 -5.76 11.90
C SER A 79 -14.17 -4.92 12.41
N GLU A 80 -15.17 -4.62 11.59
CA GLU A 80 -16.36 -3.84 11.94
C GLU A 80 -17.66 -4.68 12.02
N ALA A 81 -17.57 -6.02 11.96
CA ALA A 81 -18.72 -6.94 12.01
C ALA A 81 -18.78 -7.76 13.30
#